data_AF-A0A9W8TRE0-F1
#
_entry.id   AF-A0A9W8TRE0-F1
#
_cell.length_a   1.000
_cell.length_b   1.000
_cell.length_c   1.000
_cell.angle_alpha   90.00
_cell.angle_beta   90.00
_cell.angle_gamma   90.00
#
_symmetry.space_group_name_H-M   'P 1'
#
loop_
_entity.id
_entity.type
_entity.pdbx_description
1 polymer ?
#
loop_
_entity_poly.entity_id
_entity_poly.type
_entity_poly.pdbx_seq_one_letter_code
_entity_poly.pdbx_strand_id
1 'polypeptide(L)'
;MLASLLSSVVLIGAFASTALAHGNIVWFKSDGVTNPGLLWYYWQDWYYYNKPYPKLAAWFCDDSDAFVSPDRFNTSDINCYPEAVPAPLTAKVKAGETVSFHWETSNGGGWPHEEGPIFTYVANCNGNCSTVDHTKLEWIKIDAAGYDTASKKWASQNFRANNSTWTTTVPASLAPGNYVFRHEIIALHLGNQPNGAQAYPKCLNIEITGSGTETPSGTLGTKLYKADDPGIAFNPYVPFTSYPMPGPALFTG
;
A
#
# COMPACT_ATOMS: atom_id res chain seq x y z
N MET A 1 -26.46 63.94 -11.39
CA MET A 1 -26.08 62.89 -12.35
C MET A 1 -25.66 61.65 -11.57
N LEU A 2 -26.04 60.49 -12.10
CA LEU A 2 -26.07 59.18 -11.44
C LEU A 2 -24.72 58.66 -10.89
N ALA A 3 -24.85 57.82 -9.87
CA ALA A 3 -23.80 57.00 -9.27
C ALA A 3 -23.22 55.94 -10.23
N SER A 4 -22.00 55.49 -9.97
CA SER A 4 -21.53 54.16 -10.34
C SER A 4 -20.37 53.73 -9.44
N LEU A 5 -20.65 52.79 -8.53
CA LEU A 5 -19.64 52.01 -7.83
C LEU A 5 -19.04 51.01 -8.82
N LEU A 6 -17.72 51.07 -9.04
CA LEU A 6 -17.00 49.99 -9.72
C LEU A 6 -16.71 48.89 -8.69
N SER A 7 -17.58 47.88 -8.66
CA SER A 7 -17.38 46.64 -7.91
C SER A 7 -16.22 45.83 -8.50
N SER A 8 -15.27 45.51 -7.63
CA SER A 8 -14.19 44.57 -7.84
C SER A 8 -14.74 43.18 -8.21
N VAL A 9 -14.33 42.64 -9.36
CA VAL A 9 -14.49 41.22 -9.66
C VAL A 9 -13.10 40.59 -9.68
N VAL A 10 -12.64 40.15 -8.52
CA VAL A 10 -11.52 39.20 -8.43
C VAL A 10 -12.13 37.83 -8.68
N LEU A 11 -11.91 37.28 -9.88
CA LEU A 11 -12.19 35.87 -10.16
C LEU A 11 -11.16 35.03 -9.40
N ILE A 12 -11.46 34.66 -8.15
CA ILE A 12 -10.75 33.58 -7.48
C ILE A 12 -11.27 32.28 -8.10
N GLY A 13 -10.63 31.85 -9.19
CA GLY A 13 -10.79 30.50 -9.70
C GLY A 13 -10.15 29.53 -8.71
N ALA A 14 -10.92 29.07 -7.72
CA ALA A 14 -10.57 27.89 -6.96
C ALA A 14 -10.71 26.69 -7.90
N PHE A 15 -9.63 26.35 -8.62
CA PHE A 15 -9.45 24.98 -9.07
C PHE A 15 -9.18 24.15 -7.81
N ALA A 16 -10.24 23.74 -7.12
CA ALA A 16 -10.20 22.54 -6.32
C ALA A 16 -10.08 21.38 -7.32
N SER A 17 -8.87 21.10 -7.79
CA SER A 17 -8.57 19.76 -8.28
C SER A 17 -8.75 18.85 -7.07
N THR A 18 -9.92 18.25 -6.94
CA THR A 18 -10.07 17.04 -6.13
C THR A 18 -9.10 16.05 -6.74
N ALA A 19 -7.93 15.91 -6.13
CA ALA A 19 -6.93 14.96 -6.58
C ALA A 19 -7.50 13.57 -6.32
N LEU A 20 -8.24 13.04 -7.30
CA LEU A 20 -8.71 11.65 -7.37
C LEU A 20 -7.51 10.74 -7.64
N ALA A 21 -6.59 10.69 -6.69
CA ALA A 21 -5.28 10.06 -6.80
C ALA A 21 -5.12 8.96 -5.74
N HIS A 22 -6.14 8.13 -5.57
CA HIS A 22 -6.19 7.04 -4.58
C HIS A 22 -6.14 5.69 -5.28
N GLY A 23 -5.10 4.90 -5.00
CA GLY A 23 -4.85 3.62 -5.65
C GLY A 23 -5.33 2.42 -4.82
N ASN A 24 -5.81 1.38 -5.49
CA ASN A 24 -6.04 0.05 -4.92
C ASN A 24 -5.43 -1.05 -5.78
N ILE A 25 -5.12 -2.18 -5.16
CA ILE A 25 -4.81 -3.41 -5.89
C ILE A 25 -6.11 -3.92 -6.50
N VAL A 26 -6.31 -3.70 -7.80
CA VAL A 26 -7.53 -4.10 -8.52
C VAL A 26 -7.46 -5.52 -9.06
N TRP A 27 -6.24 -6.04 -9.23
CA TRP A 27 -5.96 -7.46 -9.41
C TRP A 27 -4.56 -7.79 -8.93
N PHE A 28 -4.35 -9.06 -8.60
CA PHE A 28 -3.03 -9.60 -8.31
C PHE A 28 -2.86 -10.96 -8.96
N LYS A 29 -1.62 -11.31 -9.29
CA LYS A 29 -1.27 -12.60 -9.88
C LYS A 29 -0.38 -13.37 -8.94
N SER A 30 -0.81 -14.54 -8.46
CA SER A 30 -0.03 -15.40 -7.58
C SER A 30 0.28 -16.71 -8.31
N ASP A 31 1.56 -17.03 -8.48
CA ASP A 31 1.99 -18.23 -9.21
C ASP A 31 1.32 -18.35 -10.60
N GLY A 32 1.35 -17.25 -11.37
CA GLY A 32 0.73 -17.18 -12.70
C GLY A 32 -0.79 -17.01 -12.72
N VAL A 33 -1.49 -17.27 -11.62
CA VAL A 33 -2.97 -17.23 -11.54
C VAL A 33 -3.45 -15.82 -11.18
N THR A 34 -4.27 -15.22 -12.04
CA THR A 34 -4.90 -13.92 -11.79
C THR A 34 -6.06 -14.05 -10.81
N ASN A 35 -6.06 -13.21 -9.78
CA ASN A 35 -7.10 -13.09 -8.77
C ASN A 35 -7.67 -11.65 -8.78
N PRO A 36 -8.98 -11.48 -8.58
CA PRO A 36 -9.58 -10.15 -8.44
C PRO A 36 -9.10 -9.48 -7.15
N GLY A 37 -8.86 -8.17 -7.24
CA GLY A 37 -8.56 -7.30 -6.11
C GLY A 37 -9.78 -6.52 -5.61
N LEU A 38 -9.53 -5.50 -4.79
CA LEU A 38 -10.57 -4.61 -4.27
C LEU A 38 -10.76 -3.45 -5.24
N LEU A 39 -11.89 -3.43 -5.96
CA LEU A 39 -12.26 -2.33 -6.82
C LEU A 39 -12.89 -1.21 -6.00
N TRP A 40 -12.56 0.05 -6.31
CA TRP A 40 -13.01 1.22 -5.55
C TRP A 40 -14.54 1.28 -5.39
N TYR A 41 -15.28 0.88 -6.42
CA TYR A 41 -16.74 0.93 -6.40
C TYR A 41 -17.35 -0.15 -5.49
N TYR A 42 -16.61 -1.20 -5.08
CA TYR A 42 -17.11 -2.16 -4.10
C TYR A 42 -17.35 -1.50 -2.74
N TRP A 43 -16.43 -0.64 -2.29
CA TRP A 43 -16.63 0.15 -1.08
C TRP A 43 -17.78 1.15 -1.26
N GLN A 44 -17.80 1.89 -2.37
CA GLN A 44 -18.85 2.88 -2.64
C GLN A 44 -20.25 2.24 -2.65
N ASP A 45 -20.41 1.12 -3.35
CA ASP A 45 -21.69 0.42 -3.45
C ASP A 45 -22.15 -0.16 -2.10
N TRP A 46 -21.21 -0.67 -1.30
CA TRP A 46 -21.49 -1.13 0.06
C TRP A 46 -21.88 0.02 0.98
N TYR A 47 -21.11 1.11 0.98
CA TYR A 47 -21.31 2.24 1.90
C TYR A 47 -22.60 3.01 1.61
N TYR A 48 -22.87 3.36 0.34
CA TYR A 48 -24.03 4.19 -0.01
C TYR A 48 -25.30 3.38 -0.27
N TYR A 49 -25.19 2.12 -0.68
CA TYR A 49 -26.33 1.33 -1.14
C TYR A 49 -26.48 -0.03 -0.43
N ASN A 50 -25.61 -0.35 0.53
CA ASN A 50 -25.59 -1.63 1.23
C ASN A 50 -25.56 -2.84 0.27
N LYS A 51 -24.93 -2.68 -0.90
CA LYS A 51 -24.82 -3.75 -1.88
C LYS A 51 -23.71 -4.72 -1.45
N PRO A 52 -23.91 -6.03 -1.65
CA PRO A 52 -22.85 -7.00 -1.41
C PRO A 52 -21.75 -6.85 -2.47
N TYR A 53 -20.50 -7.02 -2.05
CA TYR A 53 -19.34 -7.14 -2.94
C TYR A 53 -18.95 -8.62 -3.10
N PRO A 54 -18.21 -8.99 -4.17
CA PRO A 54 -17.76 -10.36 -4.37
C PRO A 54 -16.89 -10.88 -3.22
N LYS A 55 -16.88 -12.19 -2.99
CA LYS A 55 -15.88 -12.79 -2.10
C LYS A 55 -14.51 -12.72 -2.78
N LEU A 56 -13.52 -12.16 -2.09
CA LEU A 56 -12.18 -11.92 -2.59
C LEU A 56 -11.13 -12.56 -1.67
N ALA A 57 -9.90 -12.67 -2.16
CA ALA A 57 -8.72 -12.88 -1.33
C ALA A 57 -8.05 -11.55 -0.94
N ALA A 58 -8.38 -10.45 -1.63
CA ALA A 58 -8.07 -9.09 -1.19
C ALA A 58 -8.98 -8.67 -0.04
N TRP A 59 -8.41 -8.01 0.96
CA TRP A 59 -9.15 -7.50 2.11
C TRP A 59 -10.04 -6.34 1.68
N PHE A 60 -11.23 -6.27 2.25
CA PHE A 60 -12.05 -5.07 2.16
C PHE A 60 -11.44 -4.01 3.07
N CYS A 61 -11.51 -2.74 2.69
CA CYS A 61 -11.13 -1.62 3.53
C CYS A 61 -11.94 -0.39 3.12
N ASP A 62 -11.92 0.65 3.97
CA ASP A 62 -12.44 1.95 3.60
C ASP A 62 -11.66 2.49 2.39
N ASP A 63 -12.34 2.93 1.34
CA ASP A 63 -11.73 3.52 0.15
C ASP A 63 -12.22 4.95 -0.11
N SER A 64 -12.73 5.62 0.93
CA SER A 64 -13.36 6.95 0.87
C SER A 64 -12.45 8.16 0.67
N ASP A 65 -11.15 7.95 0.38
CA ASP A 65 -10.04 8.91 0.34
C ASP A 65 -9.26 9.05 1.67
N ALA A 66 -7.97 8.76 1.58
CA ALA A 66 -6.86 9.49 2.22
C ALA A 66 -5.61 8.64 1.95
N PHE A 67 -5.08 8.04 2.99
CA PHE A 67 -3.83 7.29 3.11
C PHE A 67 -3.69 7.12 4.62
N VAL A 68 -2.90 6.18 5.09
CA VAL A 68 -2.49 6.20 6.50
C VAL A 68 -1.40 7.27 6.64
N SER A 69 -1.70 8.31 7.40
CA SER A 69 -0.78 9.40 7.71
C SER A 69 0.15 9.01 8.87
N PRO A 70 1.36 9.61 8.97
CA PRO A 70 2.33 9.29 10.01
C PRO A 70 1.82 9.35 11.45
N ASP A 71 0.92 10.27 11.79
CA ASP A 71 0.25 10.37 13.09
C ASP A 71 -0.65 9.18 13.42
N ARG A 72 -1.00 8.37 12.42
CA ARG A 72 -1.78 7.12 12.56
C ARG A 72 -0.93 5.85 12.44
N PHE A 73 0.40 5.95 12.26
CA PHE A 73 1.26 4.77 12.13
C PHE A 73 1.29 3.88 13.38
N ASN A 74 0.91 4.40 14.55
CA ASN A 74 0.79 3.62 15.79
C ASN A 74 -0.61 3.01 16.01
N THR A 75 -1.53 3.13 15.04
CA THR A 75 -2.90 2.62 15.11
C THR A 75 -3.07 1.35 14.26
N SER A 76 -4.19 0.64 14.42
CA SER A 76 -4.48 -0.56 13.63
C SER A 76 -4.58 -0.31 12.13
N ASP A 77 -4.88 0.92 11.69
CA ASP A 77 -5.06 1.32 10.29
C ASP A 77 -3.83 0.99 9.43
N ILE A 78 -2.61 1.08 9.99
CA ILE A 78 -1.38 0.86 9.24
C ILE A 78 -1.18 -0.60 8.79
N ASN A 79 -1.92 -1.55 9.38
CA ASN A 79 -1.80 -2.96 9.02
C ASN A 79 -2.33 -3.21 7.61
N CYS A 80 -3.61 -2.90 7.38
CA CYS A 80 -4.32 -3.32 6.17
C CYS A 80 -5.24 -2.23 5.61
N TYR A 81 -4.96 -0.95 5.93
CA TYR A 81 -5.78 0.23 5.66
C TYR A 81 -6.92 0.43 6.70
N PRO A 82 -7.50 1.64 6.84
CA PRO A 82 -8.66 1.88 7.69
C PRO A 82 -9.84 0.96 7.38
N GLU A 83 -10.58 0.57 8.43
CA GLU A 83 -11.75 -0.33 8.37
C GLU A 83 -11.49 -1.66 7.65
N ALA A 84 -10.25 -2.14 7.70
CA ALA A 84 -9.85 -3.39 7.07
C ALA A 84 -10.62 -4.59 7.63
N VAL A 85 -11.18 -5.41 6.73
CA VAL A 85 -11.87 -6.66 7.05
C VAL A 85 -11.13 -7.83 6.39
N PRO A 86 -10.74 -8.87 7.16
CA PRO A 86 -10.11 -10.06 6.61
C PRO A 86 -10.91 -10.71 5.49
N ALA A 87 -10.22 -11.04 4.40
CA ALA A 87 -10.85 -11.59 3.21
C ALA A 87 -11.36 -13.03 3.44
N PRO A 88 -12.50 -13.43 2.85
CA PRO A 88 -13.04 -14.79 3.04
C PRO A 88 -12.35 -15.86 2.19
N LEU A 89 -11.61 -15.47 1.14
CA LEU A 89 -10.86 -16.41 0.28
C LEU A 89 -9.36 -16.30 0.54
N THR A 90 -8.63 -17.31 0.08
CA THR A 90 -7.17 -17.40 0.15
C THR A 90 -6.65 -17.83 -1.21
N ALA A 91 -5.79 -17.03 -1.82
CA ALA A 91 -5.05 -17.41 -3.03
C ALA A 91 -3.87 -18.33 -2.66
N LYS A 92 -3.14 -18.85 -3.65
CA LYS A 92 -1.99 -19.73 -3.40
C LYS A 92 -0.75 -19.25 -4.15
N VAL A 93 0.40 -19.43 -3.53
CA VAL A 93 1.71 -19.23 -4.15
C VAL A 93 2.67 -20.28 -3.62
N LYS A 94 3.58 -20.76 -4.46
CA LYS A 94 4.69 -21.59 -4.00
C LYS A 94 5.85 -20.70 -3.56
N ALA A 95 6.51 -21.03 -2.46
CA ALA A 95 7.76 -20.38 -2.06
C ALA A 95 8.78 -20.45 -3.21
N GLY A 96 9.44 -19.32 -3.50
CA GLY A 96 10.30 -19.13 -4.67
C GLY A 96 9.59 -18.59 -5.92
N GLU A 97 8.25 -18.66 -5.98
CA GLU A 97 7.47 -18.07 -7.07
C GLU A 97 7.06 -16.62 -6.75
N THR A 98 6.43 -15.97 -7.72
CA THR A 98 6.12 -14.54 -7.63
C THR A 98 4.66 -14.22 -7.33
N VAL A 99 4.45 -13.08 -6.68
CA VAL A 99 3.17 -12.38 -6.60
C VAL A 99 3.30 -11.00 -7.27
N SER A 100 2.46 -10.72 -8.26
CA SER A 100 2.35 -9.40 -8.90
C SER A 100 1.13 -8.66 -8.40
N PHE A 101 1.28 -7.37 -8.06
CA PHE A 101 0.23 -6.49 -7.58
C PHE A 101 0.01 -5.38 -8.61
N HIS A 102 -1.19 -5.23 -9.13
CA HIS A 102 -1.54 -4.16 -10.05
C HIS A 102 -2.47 -3.16 -9.42
N TRP A 103 -2.08 -1.91 -9.52
CA TRP A 103 -2.81 -0.80 -8.92
C TRP A 103 -3.47 0.06 -9.96
N GLU A 104 -4.69 0.46 -9.67
CA GLU A 104 -5.38 1.52 -10.38
C GLU A 104 -5.93 2.56 -9.40
N THR A 105 -6.01 3.80 -9.87
CA THR A 105 -6.74 4.86 -9.19
C THR A 105 -8.25 4.74 -9.41
N SER A 106 -9.07 5.45 -8.63
CA SER A 106 -10.53 5.39 -8.75
C SER A 106 -11.10 5.78 -10.13
N ASN A 107 -10.33 6.50 -10.95
CA ASN A 107 -10.67 6.82 -12.35
C ASN A 107 -10.14 5.78 -13.38
N GLY A 108 -9.62 4.64 -12.92
CA GLY A 108 -9.01 3.60 -13.77
C GLY A 108 -7.61 3.96 -14.29
N GLY A 109 -7.01 5.03 -13.76
CA GLY A 109 -5.65 5.45 -14.09
C GLY A 109 -4.58 4.65 -13.35
N GLY A 110 -3.33 4.78 -13.76
CA GLY A 110 -2.20 4.24 -13.01
C GLY A 110 -1.86 5.08 -11.77
N TRP A 111 -0.94 4.57 -10.96
CA TRP A 111 -0.40 5.25 -9.78
C TRP A 111 0.09 6.68 -10.10
N PRO A 112 -0.26 7.69 -9.29
CA PRO A 112 -0.02 9.09 -9.65
C PRO A 112 1.26 9.68 -9.06
N HIS A 113 1.84 9.09 -8.01
CA HIS A 113 2.96 9.69 -7.26
C HIS A 113 4.31 9.11 -7.70
N GLU A 114 5.31 9.97 -7.92
CA GLU A 114 6.64 9.55 -8.40
C GLU A 114 7.60 9.26 -7.26
N GLU A 115 7.52 10.01 -6.18
CA GLU A 115 8.44 9.92 -5.06
C GLU A 115 7.89 8.94 -4.04
N GLY A 116 8.64 7.86 -3.78
CA GLY A 116 8.22 6.93 -2.75
C GLY A 116 8.82 5.54 -2.87
N PRO A 117 9.11 4.89 -1.74
CA PRO A 117 9.42 3.47 -1.71
C PRO A 117 8.18 2.59 -1.89
N ILE A 118 8.44 1.33 -2.22
CA ILE A 118 7.47 0.23 -2.29
C ILE A 118 7.96 -0.92 -1.41
N PHE A 119 7.03 -1.58 -0.74
CA PHE A 119 7.29 -2.69 0.18
C PHE A 119 6.33 -3.85 -0.06
N THR A 120 6.80 -5.05 0.23
CA THR A 120 5.92 -6.20 0.46
C THR A 120 6.32 -6.89 1.75
N TYR A 121 5.34 -7.08 2.63
CA TYR A 121 5.47 -7.80 3.88
C TYR A 121 4.57 -9.04 3.87
N VAL A 122 4.92 -10.03 4.68
CA VAL A 122 4.05 -11.17 5.00
C VAL A 122 3.93 -11.33 6.51
N ALA A 123 2.78 -11.79 6.99
CA ALA A 123 2.56 -12.15 8.37
C ALA A 123 1.80 -13.47 8.44
N ASN A 124 2.31 -14.43 9.23
CA ASN A 124 1.68 -15.74 9.38
C ASN A 124 0.37 -15.60 10.18
N CYS A 125 -0.73 -16.13 9.65
CA CYS A 125 -2.03 -16.09 10.33
C CYS A 125 -2.12 -17.06 11.52
N ASN A 126 -1.15 -17.98 11.65
CA ASN A 126 -1.14 -19.07 12.63
C ASN A 126 -2.45 -19.88 12.63
N GLY A 127 -3.05 -20.03 11.45
CA GLY A 127 -4.41 -20.57 11.30
C GLY A 127 -5.10 -20.01 10.06
N ASN A 128 -6.39 -19.73 10.16
CA ASN A 128 -7.18 -19.21 9.06
C ASN A 128 -7.09 -17.67 8.99
N CYS A 129 -6.61 -17.14 7.87
CA CYS A 129 -6.52 -15.69 7.66
C CYS A 129 -7.89 -15.00 7.59
N SER A 130 -8.98 -15.70 7.25
CA SER A 130 -10.32 -15.07 7.16
C SER A 130 -10.91 -14.65 8.51
N THR A 131 -10.27 -15.03 9.61
CA THR A 131 -10.70 -14.71 10.99
C THR A 131 -9.54 -14.15 11.82
N VAL A 132 -8.45 -13.72 11.17
CA VAL A 132 -7.25 -13.28 11.88
C VAL A 132 -7.48 -11.91 12.53
N ASP A 133 -7.00 -11.75 13.75
CA ASP A 133 -6.91 -10.45 14.40
C ASP A 133 -5.69 -9.69 13.85
N HIS A 134 -5.94 -8.79 12.91
CA HIS A 134 -4.88 -8.08 12.20
C HIS A 134 -4.01 -7.19 13.11
N THR A 135 -4.45 -6.89 14.34
CA THR A 135 -3.64 -6.12 15.31
C THR A 135 -2.49 -6.94 15.91
N LYS A 136 -2.55 -8.27 15.76
CA LYS A 136 -1.54 -9.22 16.27
C LYS A 136 -0.62 -9.75 15.19
N LEU A 137 -0.81 -9.34 13.93
CA LEU A 137 0.05 -9.77 12.83
C LEU A 137 1.46 -9.18 13.02
N GLU A 138 2.45 -10.05 12.89
CA GLU A 138 3.86 -9.70 12.93
C GLU A 138 4.43 -9.75 11.51
N TRP A 139 4.77 -8.59 10.96
CA TRP A 139 5.15 -8.39 9.57
C TRP A 139 6.63 -8.65 9.34
N ILE A 140 6.92 -9.50 8.36
CA ILE A 140 8.25 -9.83 7.86
C ILE A 140 8.38 -9.14 6.50
N LYS A 141 9.38 -8.28 6.34
CA LYS A 141 9.66 -7.60 5.06
C LYS A 141 10.30 -8.60 4.10
N ILE A 142 9.67 -8.87 2.97
CA ILE A 142 10.18 -9.82 1.95
C ILE A 142 10.58 -9.15 0.64
N ASP A 143 10.18 -7.90 0.45
CA ASP A 143 10.59 -7.08 -0.69
C ASP A 143 10.55 -5.59 -0.30
N ALA A 144 11.50 -4.83 -0.84
CA ALA A 144 11.63 -3.41 -0.59
C ALA A 144 12.47 -2.74 -1.67
N ALA A 145 11.96 -1.65 -2.23
CA ALA A 145 12.71 -0.78 -3.13
C ALA A 145 12.43 0.69 -2.78
N GLY A 146 13.49 1.49 -2.69
CA GLY A 146 13.43 2.92 -2.39
C GLY A 146 13.92 3.78 -3.56
N TYR A 147 14.83 4.70 -3.28
CA TYR A 147 15.54 5.45 -4.32
C TYR A 147 16.79 4.70 -4.79
N ASP A 148 16.91 4.49 -6.10
CA ASP A 148 18.11 3.94 -6.72
C ASP A 148 19.06 5.07 -7.14
N THR A 149 20.22 5.13 -6.51
CA THR A 149 21.25 6.14 -6.77
C THR A 149 21.90 6.00 -8.15
N ALA A 150 21.89 4.81 -8.75
CA ALA A 150 22.48 4.57 -10.06
C ALA A 150 21.59 5.13 -11.17
N SER A 151 20.29 4.79 -11.16
CA SER A 151 19.33 5.30 -12.14
C SER A 151 18.75 6.68 -11.79
N LYS A 152 18.96 7.16 -10.55
CA LYS A 152 18.36 8.38 -9.98
C LYS A 152 16.83 8.36 -9.98
N LYS A 153 16.23 7.18 -9.80
CA LYS A 153 14.77 6.99 -9.81
C LYS A 153 14.27 6.37 -8.51
N TRP A 154 13.07 6.75 -8.14
CA TRP A 154 12.30 6.06 -7.10
C TRP A 154 11.69 4.75 -7.62
N ALA A 155 11.47 3.81 -6.71
CA ALA A 155 10.69 2.61 -6.98
C ALA A 155 9.31 2.94 -7.56
N SER A 156 8.64 3.97 -7.04
CA SER A 156 7.33 4.43 -7.55
C SER A 156 7.38 4.91 -9.01
N GLN A 157 8.49 5.51 -9.48
CA GLN A 157 8.65 5.85 -10.91
C GLN A 157 8.76 4.61 -11.80
N ASN A 158 9.55 3.62 -11.37
CA ASN A 158 9.68 2.35 -12.11
C ASN A 158 8.35 1.58 -12.12
N PHE A 159 7.65 1.58 -11.00
CA PHE A 159 6.32 1.01 -10.84
C PHE A 159 5.29 1.64 -11.79
N ARG A 160 5.23 2.98 -11.86
CA ARG A 160 4.39 3.70 -12.83
C ARG A 160 4.71 3.34 -14.27
N ALA A 161 6.00 3.30 -14.60
CA ALA A 161 6.47 2.93 -15.94
C ALA A 161 6.11 1.47 -16.30
N ASN A 162 5.99 0.60 -15.29
CA ASN A 162 5.56 -0.80 -15.44
C ASN A 162 4.04 -0.98 -15.32
N ASN A 163 3.26 -0.04 -15.87
CA ASN A 163 1.80 -0.06 -15.82
C ASN A 163 1.26 -0.25 -14.39
N SER A 164 1.85 0.45 -13.41
CA SER A 164 1.48 0.35 -11.99
C SER A 164 1.43 -1.09 -11.47
N THR A 165 2.40 -1.90 -11.90
CA THR A 165 2.51 -3.31 -11.49
C THR A 165 3.84 -3.54 -10.78
N TRP A 166 3.79 -4.11 -9.58
CA TRP A 166 4.96 -4.51 -8.80
C TRP A 166 4.98 -6.02 -8.65
N THR A 167 6.14 -6.67 -8.85
CA THR A 167 6.28 -8.12 -8.71
C THR A 167 7.26 -8.44 -7.60
N THR A 168 6.80 -9.15 -6.58
CA THR A 168 7.61 -9.64 -5.46
C THR A 168 7.85 -11.14 -5.62
N THR A 169 9.08 -11.58 -5.39
CA THR A 169 9.40 -13.02 -5.25
C THR A 169 9.20 -13.43 -3.80
N VAL A 170 8.48 -14.53 -3.56
CA VAL A 170 8.33 -15.10 -2.23
C VAL A 170 9.62 -15.84 -1.87
N PRO A 171 10.28 -15.54 -0.73
CA PRO A 171 11.46 -16.27 -0.25
C PRO A 171 11.28 -17.79 -0.31
N ALA A 172 12.20 -18.50 -0.96
CA ALA A 172 12.10 -19.95 -1.15
C ALA A 172 12.27 -20.73 0.17
N SER A 173 12.97 -20.14 1.15
CA SER A 173 13.22 -20.70 2.47
C SER A 173 12.06 -20.53 3.44
N LEU A 174 11.08 -19.67 3.15
CA LEU A 174 9.97 -19.38 4.06
C LEU A 174 9.04 -20.58 4.23
N ALA A 175 8.70 -20.90 5.48
CA ALA A 175 7.86 -22.05 5.81
C ALA A 175 6.45 -21.95 5.17
N PRO A 176 5.86 -23.07 4.71
CA PRO A 176 4.51 -23.07 4.19
C PRO A 176 3.47 -22.75 5.29
N GLY A 177 2.35 -22.17 4.88
CA GLY A 177 1.28 -21.75 5.80
C GLY A 177 0.35 -20.71 5.18
N ASN A 178 -0.63 -20.27 5.97
CA ASN A 178 -1.53 -19.18 5.58
C ASN A 178 -0.94 -17.85 6.02
N TYR A 179 -0.75 -16.93 5.08
CA TYR A 179 -0.16 -15.62 5.33
C TYR A 179 -1.09 -14.51 4.86
N VAL A 180 -1.04 -13.38 5.57
CA VAL A 180 -1.48 -12.10 5.02
C VAL A 180 -0.28 -11.47 4.32
N PHE A 181 -0.42 -11.15 3.05
CA PHE A 181 0.51 -10.32 2.30
C PHE A 181 0.06 -8.87 2.42
N ARG A 182 0.96 -7.98 2.85
CA ARG A 182 0.74 -6.53 2.91
C ARG A 182 1.67 -5.86 1.91
N HIS A 183 1.11 -5.42 0.80
CA HIS A 183 1.84 -4.66 -0.21
C HIS A 183 1.52 -3.17 -0.02
N GLU A 184 2.56 -2.34 -0.05
CA GLU A 184 2.45 -0.93 0.34
C GLU A 184 3.31 -0.03 -0.53
N ILE A 185 2.75 1.14 -0.84
CA ILE A 185 3.47 2.28 -1.39
C ILE A 185 3.44 3.39 -0.34
N ILE A 186 4.57 4.06 -0.10
CA ILE A 186 4.58 5.31 0.69
C ILE A 186 4.88 6.46 -0.26
N ALA A 187 3.92 7.34 -0.52
CA ALA A 187 4.14 8.53 -1.33
C ALA A 187 4.81 9.63 -0.49
N LEU A 188 5.87 10.22 -1.04
CA LEU A 188 6.72 11.23 -0.38
C LEU A 188 6.68 12.60 -1.07
N HIS A 189 5.75 12.82 -2.01
CA HIS A 189 5.61 14.10 -2.68
C HIS A 189 5.32 15.28 -1.72
N LEU A 190 4.82 15.00 -0.52
CA LEU A 190 4.69 15.95 0.59
C LEU A 190 5.53 15.58 1.83
N GLY A 191 6.48 14.65 1.71
CA GLY A 191 7.30 14.17 2.83
C GLY A 191 8.18 15.24 3.49
N ASN A 192 8.37 16.39 2.82
CA ASN A 192 9.04 17.55 3.39
C ASN A 192 8.19 18.34 4.39
N GLN A 193 6.90 18.02 4.53
CA GLN A 193 5.99 18.61 5.50
C GLN A 193 5.79 17.68 6.70
N PRO A 194 5.55 18.23 7.91
CA PRO A 194 5.08 17.43 9.04
C PRO A 194 3.84 16.62 8.67
N ASN A 195 3.85 15.32 8.97
CA ASN A 195 2.76 14.38 8.64
C ASN A 195 2.46 14.24 7.14
N GLY A 196 3.38 14.65 6.25
CA GLY A 196 3.10 14.72 4.81
C GLY A 196 3.36 13.44 4.02
N ALA A 197 4.02 12.43 4.59
CA ALA A 197 4.10 11.11 3.97
C ALA A 197 2.73 10.43 3.93
N GLN A 198 2.49 9.60 2.93
CA GLN A 198 1.18 8.97 2.70
C GLN A 198 1.36 7.48 2.47
N ALA A 199 0.94 6.64 3.42
CA ALA A 199 1.07 5.20 3.31
C ALA A 199 -0.20 4.54 2.76
N TYR A 200 -0.02 3.60 1.83
CA TYR A 200 -1.10 2.86 1.16
C TYR A 200 -0.93 1.36 1.33
N PRO A 201 -1.13 0.80 2.54
CA PRO A 201 -1.09 -0.64 2.75
C PRO A 201 -2.35 -1.30 2.17
N LYS A 202 -2.19 -2.40 1.43
CA LYS A 202 -3.29 -3.27 1.00
C LYS A 202 -2.96 -4.72 1.31
N CYS A 203 -3.93 -5.43 1.88
CA CYS A 203 -3.76 -6.79 2.37
C CYS A 203 -4.44 -7.84 1.51
N LEU A 204 -3.79 -8.99 1.35
CA LEU A 204 -4.28 -10.16 0.62
C LEU A 204 -4.05 -11.42 1.45
N ASN A 205 -4.98 -12.37 1.43
CA ASN A 205 -4.78 -13.70 1.98
C ASN A 205 -4.14 -14.61 0.93
N ILE A 206 -2.96 -15.15 1.22
CA ILE A 206 -2.25 -16.08 0.34
C ILE A 206 -1.64 -17.21 1.16
N GLU A 207 -1.95 -18.45 0.79
CA GLU A 207 -1.30 -19.65 1.29
C GLU A 207 0.04 -19.83 0.57
N ILE A 208 1.13 -19.84 1.33
CA ILE A 208 2.45 -20.20 0.85
C ILE A 208 2.58 -21.72 0.94
N THR A 209 2.91 -22.35 -0.18
CA THR A 209 3.18 -23.79 -0.27
C THR A 209 4.66 -24.03 -0.56
N GLY A 210 5.16 -25.25 -0.34
CA GLY A 210 6.55 -25.60 -0.63
C GLY A 210 7.23 -26.33 0.52
N SER A 211 8.56 -26.27 0.55
CA SER A 211 9.41 -27.02 1.49
C SER A 211 10.34 -26.12 2.31
N GLY A 212 10.13 -24.80 2.29
CA GLY A 212 10.84 -23.88 3.17
C GLY A 212 10.59 -24.24 4.64
N THR A 213 11.49 -23.81 5.52
CA THR A 213 11.43 -24.13 6.96
C THR A 213 11.71 -22.92 7.85
N GLU A 214 12.11 -21.80 7.27
CA GLU A 214 12.42 -20.60 8.03
C GLU A 214 11.14 -19.90 8.51
N THR A 215 11.17 -19.48 9.77
CA THR A 215 10.09 -18.78 10.47
C THR A 215 10.65 -17.53 11.15
N PRO A 216 11.08 -16.52 10.36
CA PRO A 216 11.68 -15.33 10.93
C PRO A 216 10.68 -14.56 11.79
N SER A 217 11.17 -13.94 12.86
CA SER A 217 10.35 -13.07 13.71
C SER A 217 9.88 -11.84 12.94
N GLY A 218 8.60 -11.48 13.07
CA GLY A 218 8.05 -10.28 12.45
C GLY A 218 8.05 -9.05 13.38
N THR A 219 7.50 -7.95 12.87
CA THR A 219 7.29 -6.70 13.61
C THR A 219 5.81 -6.34 13.59
N LEU A 220 5.22 -6.00 14.75
CA LEU A 220 3.83 -5.52 14.80
C LEU A 220 3.62 -4.31 13.87
N GLY A 221 2.46 -4.21 13.21
CA GLY A 221 2.17 -3.12 12.27
C GLY A 221 2.39 -1.74 12.87
N THR A 222 1.96 -1.53 14.11
CA THR A 222 2.09 -0.27 14.86
C THR A 222 3.53 0.09 15.25
N LYS A 223 4.49 -0.78 14.93
CA LYS A 223 5.93 -0.61 15.18
C LYS A 223 6.75 -0.61 13.89
N LEU A 224 6.11 -0.71 12.71
CA LEU A 224 6.82 -0.65 11.44
C LEU A 224 7.47 0.71 11.24
N TYR A 225 6.74 1.79 11.53
CA TYR A 225 7.15 3.16 11.19
C TYR A 225 6.90 4.12 12.33
N LYS A 226 7.69 5.18 12.39
CA LYS A 226 7.46 6.37 13.21
C LYS A 226 7.37 7.60 12.32
N ALA A 227 6.65 8.61 12.79
CA ALA A 227 6.46 9.85 12.03
C ALA A 227 7.77 10.62 11.80
N ASP A 228 8.75 10.46 12.69
CA ASP A 228 10.07 11.08 12.64
C ASP A 228 11.16 10.16 12.07
N ASP A 229 10.81 8.96 11.57
CA ASP A 229 11.77 8.13 10.85
C ASP A 229 12.31 8.92 9.65
N PRO A 230 13.63 8.90 9.40
CA PRO A 230 14.25 9.77 8.40
C PRO A 230 13.79 9.45 6.96
N GLY A 231 13.24 8.27 6.71
CA GLY A 231 12.63 7.89 5.44
C GLY A 231 11.17 8.31 5.29
N ILE A 232 10.52 8.68 6.40
CA ILE A 232 9.13 9.15 6.46
C ILE A 232 9.10 10.68 6.42
N ALA A 233 9.84 11.33 7.31
CA ALA A 233 10.06 12.78 7.30
C ALA A 233 11.20 13.15 6.32
N PHE A 234 10.95 12.95 5.02
CA PHE A 234 11.97 13.03 3.98
C PHE A 234 11.62 14.07 2.90
N ASN A 235 12.56 14.96 2.56
CA ASN A 235 12.41 15.92 1.47
C ASN A 235 13.05 15.38 0.17
N PRO A 236 12.26 14.91 -0.81
CA PRO A 236 12.81 14.38 -2.06
C PRO A 236 13.28 15.46 -3.04
N TYR A 237 13.11 16.75 -2.73
CA TYR A 237 13.37 17.88 -3.62
C TYR A 237 14.66 18.65 -3.31
N VAL A 238 15.48 18.14 -2.41
CA VAL A 238 16.82 18.69 -2.10
C VAL A 238 17.89 17.64 -2.40
N PRO A 239 19.17 18.02 -2.57
CA PRO A 239 20.23 17.05 -2.81
C PRO A 239 20.37 16.04 -1.64
N PHE A 240 20.41 14.74 -1.96
CA PHE A 240 20.71 13.65 -1.02
C PHE A 240 21.54 12.58 -1.73
N THR A 241 22.30 11.79 -0.97
CA THR A 241 23.16 10.72 -1.50
C THR A 241 22.55 9.33 -1.38
N SER A 242 21.59 9.16 -0.47
CA SER A 242 20.87 7.91 -0.24
C SER A 242 19.51 8.20 0.38
N TYR A 243 18.59 7.25 0.22
CA TYR A 243 17.29 7.27 0.89
C TYR A 243 17.32 6.31 2.09
N PRO A 244 17.05 6.78 3.32
CA PRO A 244 17.01 5.93 4.51
C PRO A 244 15.69 5.13 4.53
N MET A 245 15.75 3.89 4.04
CA MET A 245 14.57 3.01 3.96
C MET A 245 13.92 2.80 5.34
N PRO A 246 12.60 3.06 5.52
CA PRO A 246 11.92 2.83 6.79
C PRO A 246 11.52 1.36 6.99
N GLY A 247 11.08 1.01 8.21
CA GLY A 247 10.67 -0.35 8.56
C GLY A 247 11.80 -1.30 8.95
N PRO A 248 11.49 -2.55 9.34
CA PRO A 248 12.47 -3.55 9.76
C PRO A 248 13.41 -3.96 8.60
N ALA A 249 14.48 -4.68 8.93
CA ALA A 249 15.39 -5.22 7.91
C ALA A 249 14.66 -6.15 6.94
N LEU A 250 15.14 -6.20 5.69
CA LEU A 250 14.68 -7.16 4.70
C LEU A 250 15.06 -8.58 5.16
N PHE A 251 14.10 -9.50 5.14
CA PHE A 251 14.38 -10.92 5.25
C PHE A 251 15.01 -11.39 3.94
N THR A 252 16.25 -11.87 4.01
CA THR A 252 17.03 -12.28 2.84
C THR A 252 16.99 -13.79 2.58
N GLY A 253 15.99 -14.48 3.14
CA GLY A 253 15.85 -15.92 3.02
C GLY A 253 15.55 -16.42 1.61
#